data_AF-A0A2G2LWX4-F1
#
_entry.id   AF-A0A2G2LWX4-F1
#
_cell.length_a   1.000
_cell.length_b   1.000
_cell.length_c   1.000
_cell.angle_alpha   90.00
_cell.angle_beta   90.00
_cell.angle_gamma   90.00
#
_symmetry.space_group_name_H-M   'P 1'
#
loop_
_entity.id
_entity.type
_entity.pdbx_description
1 polymer ?
#
loop_
_entity_poly.entity_id
_entity_poly.type
_entity_poly.pdbx_seq_one_letter_code
_entity_poly.pdbx_strand_id
1 'polypeptide(L)'
;MHFGDQLAHAIAKTGPLCVGLDPHSGRIPALFGEGLPGVEAFFMAVLDRLAGKASIIKPQIAFFERHGPDGLALMARLCAHAKTRKLLVLMDAKRGDIGSTASAYAAAYLGPNAWVWCDAITVNPYMGMDTLEPFLSVADDNDKGVIVLVRTSNPGAADFEDLMIEKNTLYQHIAQTLAPFARERKGPQSGWSSLMVVVGATAPHEAQRLRHILPHSPFLVPGYGAQGGSAKDAVIAARDGQGVVVNSSRGVLYPQNADQATTLKDWETLFDAALARTHKDIMRALEG
;
A
#
# COMPACT_ATOMS: atom_id res chain seq x y z
N MET A 1 0.91 -18.34 7.06
CA MET A 1 2.28 -17.78 7.22
C MET A 1 2.07 -16.35 7.66
N HIS A 2 2.72 -15.91 8.73
CA HIS A 2 2.53 -14.56 9.27
C HIS A 2 2.76 -13.47 8.21
N PHE A 3 1.90 -12.45 8.15
CA PHE A 3 1.93 -11.41 7.10
C PHE A 3 3.28 -10.70 7.00
N GLY A 4 3.92 -10.34 8.12
CA GLY A 4 5.24 -9.70 8.12
C GLY A 4 6.34 -10.53 7.45
N ASP A 5 6.27 -11.86 7.57
CA ASP A 5 7.21 -12.78 6.90
C ASP A 5 6.91 -12.89 5.41
N GLN A 6 5.62 -12.96 5.04
CA GLN A 6 5.19 -12.95 3.64
C GLN A 6 5.66 -11.68 2.93
N LEU A 7 5.50 -10.52 3.57
CA LEU A 7 5.91 -9.23 3.03
C LEU A 7 7.42 -9.15 2.87
N ALA A 8 8.19 -9.56 3.88
CA ALA A 8 9.66 -9.58 3.80
C ALA A 8 10.16 -10.48 2.66
N HIS A 9 9.53 -11.65 2.49
CA HIS A 9 9.84 -12.56 1.39
C HIS A 9 9.53 -11.94 0.02
N ALA A 10 8.37 -11.27 -0.11
CA ALA A 10 7.97 -10.56 -1.33
C ALA A 10 8.97 -9.45 -1.70
N ILE A 11 9.37 -8.63 -0.71
CA ILE A 11 10.36 -7.55 -0.90
C ILE A 11 11.73 -8.14 -1.27
N ALA A 12 12.17 -9.21 -0.61
CA ALA A 12 13.45 -9.86 -0.93
C ALA A 12 13.47 -10.39 -2.38
N LYS A 13 12.33 -10.84 -2.90
CA LYS A 13 12.23 -11.43 -4.23
C LYS A 13 12.19 -10.39 -5.37
N THR A 14 11.42 -9.32 -5.20
CA THR A 14 11.17 -8.34 -6.28
C THR A 14 11.41 -6.89 -5.88
N GLY A 15 12.04 -6.62 -4.74
CA GLY A 15 12.18 -5.26 -4.21
C GLY A 15 10.88 -4.69 -3.61
N PRO A 16 10.95 -3.48 -3.02
CA PRO A 16 9.86 -2.90 -2.22
C PRO A 16 8.80 -2.16 -3.04
N LEU A 17 8.86 -2.21 -4.38
CA LEU A 17 7.90 -1.51 -5.22
C LEU A 17 6.49 -2.05 -5.01
N CYS A 18 5.58 -1.15 -4.66
CA CYS A 18 4.15 -1.38 -4.60
C CYS A 18 3.43 -0.59 -5.70
N VAL A 19 2.77 -1.30 -6.61
CA VAL A 19 2.03 -0.66 -7.71
C VAL A 19 0.63 -0.30 -7.24
N GLY A 20 0.30 0.99 -7.23
CA GLY A 20 -1.04 1.44 -6.85
C GLY A 20 -2.04 1.28 -7.99
N LEU A 21 -3.21 0.70 -7.73
CA LEU A 21 -4.26 0.43 -8.73
C LEU A 21 -5.35 1.49 -8.60
N ASP A 22 -5.14 2.60 -9.31
CA ASP A 22 -5.98 3.79 -9.24
C ASP A 22 -6.54 4.11 -10.65
N PRO A 23 -7.77 3.69 -11.02
CA PRO A 23 -8.35 3.95 -12.35
C PRO A 23 -8.58 5.44 -12.60
N HIS A 24 -7.55 6.13 -13.08
CA HIS A 24 -7.68 7.51 -13.53
C HIS A 24 -8.30 7.53 -14.93
N SER A 25 -9.56 7.97 -14.99
CA SER A 25 -10.29 8.19 -16.25
C SER A 25 -9.48 9.05 -17.22
N GLY A 26 -9.44 8.65 -18.50
CA GLY A 26 -8.72 9.36 -19.56
C GLY A 26 -7.21 9.03 -19.66
N ARG A 27 -6.66 8.17 -18.80
CA ARG A 27 -5.28 7.66 -18.93
C ARG A 27 -5.19 6.20 -19.36
N ILE A 28 -6.31 5.49 -19.35
CA ILE A 28 -6.38 4.12 -19.86
C ILE A 28 -6.43 4.20 -21.39
N PRO A 29 -5.53 3.49 -22.11
CA PRO A 29 -5.49 3.54 -23.56
C PRO A 29 -6.79 3.01 -24.18
N ALA A 30 -7.26 3.63 -25.25
CA ALA A 30 -8.52 3.26 -25.91
C ALA A 30 -8.55 1.80 -26.39
N LEU A 31 -7.38 1.19 -26.62
CA LEU A 31 -7.25 -0.22 -27.02
C LEU A 31 -7.87 -1.20 -26.01
N PHE A 32 -8.01 -0.80 -24.73
CA PHE A 32 -8.63 -1.63 -23.69
C PHE A 32 -10.15 -1.50 -23.65
N GLY A 33 -10.73 -0.52 -24.33
CA GLY A 33 -12.16 -0.22 -24.32
C GLY A 33 -12.55 0.86 -23.31
N GLU A 34 -13.85 1.03 -23.11
CA GLU A 34 -14.43 2.10 -22.30
C GLU A 34 -15.14 1.58 -21.04
N GLY A 35 -15.39 2.48 -20.09
CA GLY A 35 -16.13 2.17 -18.86
C GLY A 35 -15.45 1.09 -18.00
N LEU A 36 -16.25 0.42 -17.16
CA LEU A 36 -15.77 -0.65 -16.30
C LEU A 36 -15.15 -1.84 -17.06
N PRO A 37 -15.68 -2.30 -18.21
CA PRO A 37 -15.03 -3.35 -18.99
C PRO A 37 -13.62 -2.96 -19.45
N GLY A 38 -13.41 -1.71 -19.87
CA GLY A 38 -12.08 -1.23 -20.23
C GLY A 38 -11.11 -1.13 -19.04
N VAL A 39 -11.62 -0.70 -17.89
CA VAL A 39 -10.86 -0.71 -16.62
C VAL A 39 -10.46 -2.14 -16.23
N GLU A 40 -11.37 -3.10 -16.38
CA GLU A 40 -11.11 -4.51 -16.11
C GLU A 40 -10.03 -5.06 -17.04
N ALA A 41 -10.19 -4.90 -18.35
CA ALA A 41 -9.23 -5.38 -19.34
C ALA A 41 -7.82 -4.79 -19.09
N PHE A 42 -7.75 -3.49 -18.80
CA PHE A 42 -6.51 -2.80 -18.48
C PHE A 42 -5.83 -3.38 -17.23
N PHE A 43 -6.56 -3.48 -16.10
CA PHE A 43 -5.94 -3.95 -14.87
C PHE A 43 -5.64 -5.44 -14.87
N MET A 44 -6.41 -6.28 -15.58
CA MET A 44 -6.05 -7.68 -15.79
C MET A 44 -4.71 -7.79 -16.52
N ALA A 45 -4.51 -7.00 -17.59
CA ALA A 45 -3.24 -6.96 -18.31
C ALA A 45 -2.07 -6.45 -17.44
N VAL A 46 -2.30 -5.40 -16.63
CA VAL A 46 -1.32 -4.90 -15.65
C VAL A 46 -0.92 -6.01 -14.67
N LEU A 47 -1.90 -6.66 -14.03
CA LEU A 47 -1.64 -7.71 -13.03
C LEU A 47 -0.85 -8.89 -13.62
N ASP A 48 -1.16 -9.28 -14.86
CA ASP A 48 -0.44 -10.33 -15.58
C ASP A 48 1.01 -9.93 -15.88
N ARG A 49 1.26 -8.65 -16.20
CA ARG A 49 2.62 -8.12 -16.45
C ARG A 49 3.43 -7.91 -15.16
N LEU A 50 2.78 -7.62 -14.04
CA LEU A 50 3.46 -7.47 -12.74
C LEU A 50 3.99 -8.80 -12.19
N ALA A 51 3.36 -9.92 -12.54
CA ALA A 51 3.72 -11.24 -12.03
C ALA A 51 5.23 -11.52 -12.21
N GLY A 52 5.93 -11.72 -11.09
CA GLY A 52 7.37 -12.01 -11.08
C GLY A 52 8.28 -10.78 -11.22
N LYS A 53 7.73 -9.59 -11.51
CA LYS A 53 8.48 -8.32 -11.62
C LYS A 53 8.23 -7.38 -10.43
N ALA A 54 7.04 -7.45 -9.84
CA ALA A 54 6.68 -6.83 -8.56
C ALA A 54 5.85 -7.83 -7.74
N SER A 55 5.81 -7.68 -6.42
CA SER A 55 5.05 -8.59 -5.55
C SER A 55 3.93 -7.91 -4.78
N ILE A 56 3.78 -6.58 -4.89
CA ILE A 56 2.88 -5.83 -4.03
C ILE A 56 2.04 -4.89 -4.90
N ILE A 57 0.73 -4.91 -4.68
CA ILE A 57 -0.21 -3.96 -5.26
C ILE A 57 -1.01 -3.26 -4.17
N LYS A 58 -1.52 -2.07 -4.47
CA LYS A 58 -2.35 -1.29 -3.55
C LYS A 58 -3.56 -0.67 -4.25
N PRO A 59 -4.69 -1.39 -4.38
CA PRO A 59 -5.93 -0.79 -4.86
C PRO A 59 -6.43 0.29 -3.90
N GLN A 60 -6.81 1.45 -4.44
CA GLN A 60 -7.46 2.53 -3.69
C GLN A 60 -8.97 2.46 -3.92
N ILE A 61 -9.70 2.02 -2.89
CA ILE A 61 -11.11 1.64 -3.00
C ILE A 61 -12.00 2.80 -3.47
N ALA A 62 -11.66 4.05 -3.14
CA ALA A 62 -12.44 5.23 -3.54
C ALA A 62 -12.63 5.33 -5.06
N PHE A 63 -11.64 4.91 -5.86
CA PHE A 63 -11.75 4.93 -7.33
C PHE A 63 -12.70 3.86 -7.88
N PHE A 64 -13.02 2.84 -7.09
CA PHE A 64 -13.99 1.82 -7.43
C PHE A 64 -15.37 2.15 -6.86
N GLU A 65 -15.44 2.69 -5.63
CA GLU A 65 -16.68 3.14 -4.96
C GLU A 65 -17.47 4.14 -5.81
N ARG A 66 -16.79 5.04 -6.53
CA ARG A 66 -17.45 6.02 -7.42
C ARG A 66 -18.27 5.38 -8.55
N HIS A 67 -18.07 4.10 -8.83
CA HIS A 67 -18.82 3.31 -9.82
C HIS A 67 -19.88 2.40 -9.16
N GLY A 68 -20.17 2.61 -7.88
CA GLY A 68 -21.18 1.86 -7.15
C GLY A 68 -20.85 0.37 -6.98
N PRO A 69 -21.87 -0.48 -6.83
CA PRO A 69 -21.69 -1.92 -6.61
C PRO A 69 -20.86 -2.61 -7.71
N ASP A 70 -21.02 -2.21 -8.97
CA ASP A 70 -20.29 -2.81 -10.10
C ASP A 70 -18.79 -2.50 -10.03
N GLY A 71 -18.43 -1.30 -9.58
CA GLY A 71 -17.04 -0.93 -9.33
C GLY A 71 -16.40 -1.75 -8.21
N LEU A 72 -17.11 -1.95 -7.11
CA LEU A 72 -16.66 -2.78 -6.00
C LEU A 72 -16.53 -4.25 -6.42
N ALA A 73 -17.49 -4.76 -7.18
CA ALA A 73 -17.43 -6.12 -7.73
C ALA A 73 -16.23 -6.29 -8.66
N LEU A 74 -15.93 -5.29 -9.51
CA LEU A 74 -14.72 -5.30 -10.33
C LEU A 74 -13.45 -5.33 -9.47
N MET A 75 -13.35 -4.47 -8.45
CA MET A 75 -12.19 -4.47 -7.56
C MET A 75 -11.99 -5.84 -6.89
N ALA A 76 -13.07 -6.49 -6.45
CA ALA A 76 -13.00 -7.82 -5.87
C ALA A 76 -12.46 -8.87 -6.86
N ARG A 77 -12.91 -8.83 -8.13
CA ARG A 77 -12.36 -9.68 -9.20
C ARG A 77 -10.88 -9.42 -9.45
N LEU A 78 -10.46 -8.16 -9.51
CA LEU A 78 -9.05 -7.79 -9.69
C LEU A 78 -8.18 -8.28 -8.53
N CYS A 79 -8.64 -8.17 -7.29
CA CYS A 79 -7.92 -8.66 -6.12
C CYS A 79 -7.82 -10.19 -6.11
N ALA A 80 -8.89 -10.89 -6.51
CA ALA A 80 -8.87 -12.35 -6.68
C ALA A 80 -7.87 -12.76 -7.77
N HIS A 81 -7.82 -12.04 -8.90
CA HIS A 81 -6.86 -12.29 -9.97
C HIS A 81 -5.42 -12.05 -9.50
N ALA A 82 -5.17 -10.95 -8.79
CA ALA A 82 -3.86 -10.63 -8.20
C ALA A 82 -3.33 -11.75 -7.30
N LYS A 83 -4.21 -12.36 -6.49
CA LYS A 83 -3.87 -13.54 -5.68
C LYS A 83 -3.37 -14.70 -6.54
N THR A 84 -4.02 -15.00 -7.68
CA THR A 84 -3.57 -16.07 -8.60
C THR A 84 -2.18 -15.77 -9.20
N ARG A 85 -1.81 -14.50 -9.28
CA ARG A 85 -0.48 -14.02 -9.72
C ARG A 85 0.53 -13.90 -8.59
N LYS A 86 0.20 -14.35 -7.38
CA LYS A 86 1.04 -14.30 -6.18
C LYS A 86 1.45 -12.87 -5.81
N LEU A 87 0.57 -11.90 -6.07
CA LEU A 87 0.75 -10.51 -5.65
C LEU A 87 0.06 -10.31 -4.29
N LEU A 88 0.77 -9.68 -3.35
CA LEU A 88 0.21 -9.20 -2.10
C LEU A 88 -0.68 -7.99 -2.35
N VAL A 89 -1.86 -7.98 -1.76
CA VAL A 89 -2.86 -6.92 -1.93
C VAL A 89 -2.97 -6.09 -0.66
N LEU A 90 -2.50 -4.83 -0.72
CA LEU A 90 -2.67 -3.85 0.35
C LEU A 90 -3.90 -2.99 0.04
N MET A 91 -5.05 -3.30 0.63
CA MET A 91 -6.28 -2.55 0.39
C MET A 91 -6.20 -1.17 1.03
N ASP A 92 -6.21 -0.12 0.22
CA ASP A 92 -6.14 1.25 0.73
C ASP A 92 -7.55 1.82 0.91
N ALA A 93 -8.15 1.55 2.08
CA ALA A 93 -9.53 1.90 2.43
C ALA A 93 -9.67 2.92 3.58
N LYS A 94 -8.60 3.15 4.35
CA LYS A 94 -8.51 4.12 5.47
C LYS A 94 -9.72 4.06 6.42
N ARG A 95 -10.21 2.85 6.71
CA ARG A 95 -11.40 2.67 7.57
C ARG A 95 -11.10 3.06 9.01
N GLY A 96 -12.13 3.44 9.74
CA GLY A 96 -12.07 3.78 11.15
C GLY A 96 -13.48 4.05 11.64
N ASP A 97 -13.90 3.35 12.69
CA ASP A 97 -15.21 3.47 13.34
C ASP A 97 -15.10 2.85 14.75
N ILE A 98 -16.16 2.88 15.56
CA ILE A 98 -16.15 2.39 16.94
C ILE A 98 -16.91 1.07 17.10
N GLY A 99 -16.55 0.33 18.15
CA GLY A 99 -17.31 -0.81 18.66
C GLY A 99 -17.68 -1.84 17.59
N SER A 100 -18.97 -2.17 17.49
CA SER A 100 -19.48 -3.18 16.55
C SER A 100 -19.28 -2.80 15.08
N THR A 101 -19.21 -1.52 14.74
CA THR A 101 -18.97 -1.08 13.36
C THR A 101 -17.53 -1.33 12.94
N ALA A 102 -16.57 -1.10 13.83
CA ALA A 102 -15.16 -1.46 13.61
C ALA A 102 -15.03 -2.98 13.37
N SER A 103 -15.71 -3.80 14.17
CA SER A 103 -15.75 -5.25 14.00
C SER A 103 -16.36 -5.67 12.66
N ALA A 104 -17.41 -4.98 12.20
CA ALA A 104 -18.01 -5.24 10.89
C ALA A 104 -17.02 -4.94 9.75
N TYR A 105 -16.29 -3.83 9.81
CA TYR A 105 -15.23 -3.53 8.83
C TYR A 105 -14.09 -4.55 8.89
N ALA A 106 -13.61 -4.91 10.08
CA ALA A 106 -12.55 -5.91 10.23
C ALA A 106 -12.96 -7.25 9.60
N ALA A 107 -14.17 -7.75 9.90
CA ALA A 107 -14.69 -8.98 9.32
C ALA A 107 -14.87 -8.88 7.80
N ALA A 108 -15.31 -7.75 7.27
CA ALA A 108 -15.56 -7.55 5.84
C ALA A 108 -14.28 -7.64 4.99
N TYR A 109 -13.12 -7.25 5.53
CA TYR A 109 -11.86 -7.20 4.76
C TYR A 109 -10.83 -8.26 5.16
N LEU A 110 -10.75 -8.58 6.45
CA LEU A 110 -9.70 -9.43 7.01
C LEU A 110 -10.22 -10.79 7.48
N GLY A 111 -11.54 -10.94 7.60
CA GLY A 111 -12.16 -12.18 8.05
C GLY A 111 -12.10 -13.32 7.02
N PRO A 112 -12.38 -14.56 7.44
CA PRO A 112 -12.31 -15.74 6.57
C PRO A 112 -13.32 -15.70 5.41
N ASN A 113 -14.42 -14.96 5.58
CA ASN A 113 -15.47 -14.77 4.57
C ASN A 113 -15.47 -13.33 4.01
N ALA A 114 -14.32 -12.66 4.03
CA ALA A 114 -14.18 -11.31 3.48
C ALA A 114 -14.67 -11.26 2.03
N TRP A 115 -15.44 -10.22 1.69
CA TRP A 115 -16.04 -10.06 0.36
C TRP A 115 -15.00 -9.74 -0.73
N VAL A 116 -13.83 -9.26 -0.32
CA VAL A 116 -12.68 -8.98 -1.16
C VAL A 116 -11.44 -9.63 -0.55
N TRP A 117 -10.62 -10.26 -1.40
CA TRP A 117 -9.31 -10.73 -0.96
C TRP A 117 -8.37 -9.53 -0.76
N CYS A 118 -7.88 -9.33 0.45
CA CYS A 118 -6.72 -8.48 0.69
C CYS A 118 -5.79 -9.12 1.72
N ASP A 119 -4.51 -8.76 1.69
CA ASP A 119 -3.49 -9.26 2.61
C ASP A 119 -3.24 -8.26 3.76
N ALA A 120 -3.51 -6.99 3.52
CA ALA A 120 -3.60 -5.98 4.57
C ALA A 120 -4.58 -4.86 4.19
N ILE A 121 -5.01 -4.07 5.18
CA ILE A 121 -5.89 -2.91 4.99
C ILE A 121 -5.35 -1.65 5.67
N THR A 122 -5.55 -0.48 5.06
CA THR A 122 -5.26 0.81 5.71
C THR A 122 -6.39 1.24 6.65
N VAL A 123 -6.02 1.74 7.84
CA VAL A 123 -6.95 2.21 8.89
C VAL A 123 -6.51 3.54 9.50
N ASN A 124 -7.46 4.34 9.96
CA ASN A 124 -7.21 5.65 10.57
C ASN A 124 -7.28 5.56 12.10
N PRO A 125 -6.21 5.93 12.85
CA PRO A 125 -6.16 5.79 14.31
C PRO A 125 -6.85 6.91 15.09
N TYR A 126 -7.44 7.91 14.41
CA TYR A 126 -7.91 9.15 15.04
C TYR A 126 -8.82 8.94 16.26
N MET A 127 -9.65 7.89 16.22
CA MET A 127 -10.66 7.62 17.24
C MET A 127 -10.12 6.83 18.45
N GLY A 128 -8.86 6.41 18.44
CA GLY A 128 -8.23 5.67 19.54
C GLY A 128 -7.95 4.20 19.22
N MET A 129 -7.25 3.51 20.13
CA MET A 129 -6.81 2.13 19.94
C MET A 129 -7.95 1.11 19.92
N ASP A 130 -9.02 1.38 20.67
CA ASP A 130 -10.25 0.57 20.70
C ASP A 130 -10.92 0.46 19.32
N THR A 131 -10.68 1.42 18.42
CA THR A 131 -11.13 1.36 17.02
C THR A 131 -10.25 0.53 16.10
N LEU A 132 -8.99 0.30 16.51
CA LEU A 132 -8.01 -0.49 15.78
C LEU A 132 -7.96 -1.95 16.22
N GLU A 133 -8.19 -2.22 17.51
CA GLU A 133 -8.15 -3.55 18.11
C GLU A 133 -8.98 -4.60 17.35
N PRO A 134 -10.20 -4.32 16.86
CA PRO A 134 -10.95 -5.29 16.05
C PRO A 134 -10.23 -5.68 14.76
N PHE A 135 -9.58 -4.73 14.08
CA PHE A 135 -8.79 -5.02 12.88
C PHE A 135 -7.55 -5.83 13.21
N LEU A 136 -6.84 -5.47 14.28
CA LEU A 136 -5.64 -6.18 14.72
C LEU A 136 -5.97 -7.63 15.08
N SER A 137 -7.02 -7.85 15.87
CA SER A 137 -7.47 -9.18 16.30
C SER A 137 -7.84 -10.07 15.12
N VAL A 138 -8.70 -9.58 14.21
CA VAL A 138 -9.09 -10.36 13.02
C VAL A 138 -7.88 -10.59 12.09
N ALA A 139 -6.95 -9.63 12.00
CA ALA A 139 -5.73 -9.82 11.21
C ALA A 139 -4.83 -10.93 11.78
N ASP A 140 -4.64 -10.95 13.10
CA ASP A 140 -3.84 -11.95 13.80
C ASP A 140 -4.40 -13.36 13.57
N ASP A 141 -5.73 -13.52 13.65
CA ASP A 141 -6.42 -14.79 13.43
C ASP A 141 -6.33 -15.32 11.98
N ASN A 142 -6.07 -14.43 11.01
CA ASN A 142 -6.18 -14.73 9.58
C ASN A 142 -4.86 -14.54 8.79
N ASP A 143 -3.72 -14.41 9.49
CA ASP A 143 -2.40 -14.16 8.86
C ASP A 143 -2.40 -12.91 7.96
N LYS A 144 -3.10 -11.84 8.37
CA LYS A 144 -3.21 -10.57 7.62
C LYS A 144 -2.46 -9.43 8.31
N GLY A 145 -2.37 -8.29 7.62
CA GLY A 145 -1.76 -7.07 8.12
C GLY A 145 -2.74 -5.92 8.30
N VAL A 146 -2.35 -4.96 9.12
CA VAL A 146 -3.04 -3.68 9.31
C VAL A 146 -2.05 -2.55 9.07
N ILE A 147 -2.45 -1.52 8.33
CA ILE A 147 -1.59 -0.39 7.95
C ILE A 147 -2.17 0.90 8.54
N VAL A 148 -1.61 1.37 9.65
CA VAL A 148 -2.16 2.53 10.37
C VAL A 148 -1.62 3.83 9.79
N LEU A 149 -2.47 4.84 9.58
CA LEU A 149 -2.03 6.18 9.19
C LEU A 149 -1.22 6.84 10.32
N VAL A 150 0.01 7.27 10.04
CA VAL A 150 0.88 7.93 11.05
C VAL A 150 1.36 9.30 10.57
N ARG A 151 2.09 9.36 9.45
CA ARG A 151 2.56 10.62 8.84
C ARG A 151 2.27 10.61 7.35
N THR A 152 1.25 11.33 6.88
CA THR A 152 0.83 11.32 5.48
C THR A 152 1.59 12.35 4.64
N SER A 153 1.56 12.26 3.30
CA SER A 153 2.38 13.11 2.41
C SER A 153 1.72 14.41 1.96
N ASN A 154 0.45 14.64 2.28
CA ASN A 154 -0.30 15.81 1.85
C ASN A 154 0.02 17.07 2.67
N PRO A 155 -0.12 18.29 2.10
CA PRO A 155 0.11 19.54 2.82
C PRO A 155 -0.69 19.68 4.12
N GLY A 156 -1.97 19.26 4.12
CA GLY A 156 -2.83 19.30 5.31
C GLY A 156 -2.42 18.36 6.45
N ALA A 157 -1.38 17.54 6.29
CA ALA A 157 -0.81 16.80 7.40
C ALA A 157 -0.37 17.74 8.54
N ALA A 158 0.12 18.94 8.20
CA ALA A 158 0.56 19.93 9.17
C ALA A 158 -0.59 20.47 10.07
N ASP A 159 -1.85 20.34 9.63
CA ASP A 159 -3.01 20.83 10.39
C ASP A 159 -3.19 20.05 11.71
N PHE A 160 -2.85 18.76 11.72
CA PHE A 160 -3.04 17.89 12.88
C PHE A 160 -1.79 17.06 13.23
N GLU A 161 -1.16 16.41 12.25
CA GLU A 161 -0.10 15.43 12.50
C GLU A 161 1.15 16.08 13.13
N ASP A 162 1.42 17.35 12.78
CA ASP A 162 2.56 18.12 13.29
C ASP A 162 2.22 18.94 14.57
N LEU A 163 1.00 18.83 15.10
CA LEU A 163 0.64 19.48 16.37
C LEU A 163 1.50 18.94 17.51
N MET A 164 2.09 19.85 18.28
CA MET A 164 2.89 19.50 19.46
C MET A 164 1.99 19.20 20.65
N ILE A 165 2.13 17.98 21.19
CA ILE A 165 1.51 17.54 22.44
C ILE A 165 2.65 17.29 23.41
N GLU A 166 2.83 18.21 24.35
CA GLU A 166 4.01 18.30 25.21
C GLU A 166 5.32 18.38 24.40
N LYS A 167 6.11 17.31 24.35
CA LYS A 167 7.43 17.26 23.69
C LYS A 167 7.44 16.49 22.37
N ASN A 168 6.32 15.89 21.98
CA ASN A 168 6.20 15.06 20.78
C ASN A 168 5.10 15.62 19.88
N THR A 169 5.25 15.48 18.57
CA THR A 169 4.14 15.74 17.64
C THR A 169 3.05 14.68 17.78
N LEU A 170 1.84 14.97 17.29
CA LEU A 170 0.74 14.00 17.27
C LEU A 170 1.13 12.70 16.55
N TYR A 171 1.81 12.78 15.40
CA TYR A 171 2.26 11.57 14.69
C TYR A 171 3.23 10.72 15.53
N GLN A 172 4.09 11.35 16.36
CA GLN A 172 4.99 10.63 17.26
C GLN A 172 4.23 9.94 18.39
N HIS A 173 3.20 10.58 18.95
CA HIS A 173 2.34 9.97 19.97
C HIS A 173 1.58 8.76 19.43
N ILE A 174 1.05 8.85 18.20
CA ILE A 174 0.43 7.71 17.52
C ILE A 174 1.45 6.58 17.38
N ALA A 175 2.65 6.88 16.87
CA ALA A 175 3.69 5.86 16.68
C ALA A 175 4.14 5.21 18.00
N GLN A 176 4.30 5.98 19.07
CA GLN A 176 4.65 5.47 20.40
C GLN A 176 3.55 4.56 20.95
N THR A 177 2.28 4.92 20.73
CA THR A 177 1.12 4.10 21.13
C THR A 177 1.07 2.77 20.37
N LEU A 178 1.43 2.76 19.09
CA LEU A 178 1.47 1.54 18.25
C LEU A 178 2.67 0.63 18.55
N ALA A 179 3.76 1.15 19.13
CA ALA A 179 5.02 0.42 19.27
C ALA A 179 4.92 -0.91 20.06
N PRO A 180 4.19 -1.00 21.20
CA PRO A 180 3.96 -2.27 21.88
C PRO A 180 3.23 -3.30 21.01
N PHE A 181 2.15 -2.88 20.34
CA PHE A 181 1.35 -3.73 19.46
C PHE A 181 2.16 -4.26 18.26
N ALA A 182 3.04 -3.42 17.69
CA ALA A 182 3.93 -3.82 16.61
C ALA A 182 4.97 -4.85 17.06
N ARG A 183 5.50 -4.71 18.27
CA ARG A 183 6.50 -5.62 18.85
C ARG A 183 5.93 -7.01 19.13
N GLU A 184 4.67 -7.09 19.55
CA GLU A 184 3.96 -8.35 19.82
C GLU A 184 3.66 -9.13 18.52
N ARG A 185 3.46 -8.41 17.42
CA ARG A 185 3.08 -8.96 16.11
C ARG A 185 4.26 -9.19 15.17
N LYS A 186 5.46 -9.43 15.69
CA LYS A 186 6.63 -9.72 14.84
C LYS A 186 6.51 -11.11 14.22
N GLY A 187 6.77 -11.17 12.92
CA GLY A 187 6.92 -12.44 12.22
C GLY A 187 8.11 -13.22 12.78
N PRO A 188 7.94 -14.51 13.10
CA PRO A 188 8.99 -15.32 13.72
C PRO A 188 10.22 -15.53 12.82
N GLN A 189 10.09 -15.37 11.50
CA GLN A 189 11.20 -15.61 10.56
C GLN A 189 11.96 -14.32 10.23
N SER A 190 11.23 -13.25 9.92
CA SER A 190 11.79 -12.00 9.42
C SER A 190 11.98 -10.93 10.50
N GLY A 191 11.27 -11.05 11.63
CA GLY A 191 11.21 -10.03 12.66
C GLY A 191 10.39 -8.79 12.29
N TRP A 192 9.79 -8.74 11.09
CA TRP A 192 8.90 -7.67 10.65
C TRP A 192 7.47 -7.90 11.14
N SER A 193 6.83 -6.82 11.58
CA SER A 193 5.49 -6.85 12.16
C SER A 193 4.39 -7.03 11.12
N SER A 194 3.25 -7.64 11.50
CA SER A 194 2.01 -7.55 10.72
C SER A 194 1.34 -6.17 10.83
N LEU A 195 1.75 -5.36 11.82
CA LEU A 195 1.35 -3.98 11.98
C LEU A 195 2.31 -3.05 11.22
N MET A 196 1.84 -2.57 10.07
CA MET A 196 2.50 -1.57 9.25
C MET A 196 2.01 -0.16 9.58
N VAL A 197 2.73 0.84 9.09
CA VAL A 197 2.32 2.25 9.18
C VAL A 197 2.47 2.99 7.86
N VAL A 198 1.62 3.99 7.62
CA VAL A 198 1.78 4.91 6.48
C VAL A 198 2.68 6.06 6.88
N VAL A 199 3.77 6.22 6.14
CA VAL A 199 4.75 7.29 6.31
C VAL A 199 5.12 7.84 4.93
N GLY A 200 4.75 9.10 4.64
CA GLY A 200 4.93 9.71 3.33
C GLY A 200 6.39 9.97 2.97
N ALA A 201 6.73 9.83 1.68
CA ALA A 201 8.07 10.12 1.15
C ALA A 201 8.48 11.60 1.25
N THR A 202 7.54 12.51 1.50
CA THR A 202 7.79 13.95 1.62
C THR A 202 8.27 14.38 3.01
N ALA A 203 8.41 13.45 3.96
CA ALA A 203 8.78 13.69 5.34
C ALA A 203 9.99 12.80 5.77
N PRO A 204 11.18 12.95 5.14
CA PRO A 204 12.30 12.02 5.34
C PRO A 204 12.88 12.06 6.76
N HIS A 205 12.91 13.23 7.42
CA HIS A 205 13.38 13.36 8.80
C HIS A 205 12.42 12.69 9.79
N GLU A 206 11.12 12.86 9.57
CA GLU A 206 10.05 12.21 10.31
C GLU A 206 10.12 10.69 10.11
N ALA A 207 10.36 10.22 8.87
CA ALA A 207 10.50 8.80 8.57
C ALA A 207 11.67 8.16 9.32
N GLN A 208 12.83 8.82 9.36
CA GLN A 208 13.97 8.36 10.17
C GLN A 208 13.62 8.31 11.66
N ARG A 209 12.99 9.35 12.21
CA ARG A 209 12.57 9.37 13.62
C ARG A 209 11.57 8.26 13.92
N LEU A 210 10.58 8.07 13.06
CA LEU A 210 9.58 7.01 13.17
C LEU A 210 10.20 5.63 13.09
N ARG A 211 11.24 5.41 12.28
CA ARG A 211 11.96 4.13 12.26
C ARG A 211 12.57 3.79 13.61
N HIS A 212 13.05 4.77 14.38
CA HIS A 212 13.55 4.52 15.74
C HIS A 212 12.43 4.13 16.71
N ILE A 213 11.24 4.74 16.58
CA ILE A 213 10.07 4.45 17.44
C ILE A 213 9.44 3.09 17.07
N LEU A 214 9.36 2.78 15.78
CA LEU A 214 8.75 1.59 15.20
C LEU A 214 9.79 0.75 14.44
N PRO A 215 10.77 0.15 15.13
CA PRO A 215 11.91 -0.53 14.48
C PRO A 215 11.52 -1.78 13.69
N HIS A 216 10.33 -2.33 13.97
CA HIS A 216 9.84 -3.58 13.39
C HIS A 216 8.60 -3.42 12.50
N SER A 217 7.99 -2.23 12.42
CA SER A 217 6.84 -2.01 11.53
C SER A 217 7.31 -1.73 10.11
N PRO A 218 6.84 -2.46 9.09
CA PRO A 218 7.05 -2.06 7.71
C PRO A 218 6.34 -0.73 7.41
N PHE A 219 6.95 0.14 6.63
CA PHE A 219 6.37 1.43 6.27
C PHE A 219 5.78 1.35 4.87
N LEU A 220 4.49 1.62 4.72
CA LEU A 220 3.90 1.92 3.43
C LEU A 220 4.22 3.38 3.10
N VAL A 221 4.96 3.60 2.03
CA VAL A 221 5.53 4.90 1.65
C VAL A 221 4.87 5.43 0.38
N PRO A 222 3.75 6.18 0.51
CA PRO A 222 3.18 6.92 -0.61
C PRO A 222 4.00 8.19 -0.91
N GLY A 223 3.82 8.72 -2.12
CA GLY A 223 4.34 10.04 -2.49
C GLY A 223 5.66 10.04 -3.25
N TYR A 224 6.24 8.87 -3.54
CA TYR A 224 7.35 8.74 -4.47
C TYR A 224 6.96 9.22 -5.89
N GLY A 225 7.83 10.03 -6.49
CA GLY A 225 7.67 10.56 -7.84
C GLY A 225 6.61 11.66 -7.91
N ALA A 226 5.35 11.27 -8.14
CA ALA A 226 4.30 12.20 -8.56
C ALA A 226 3.78 13.16 -7.47
N GLN A 227 4.28 13.05 -6.23
CA GLN A 227 4.06 14.00 -5.13
C GLN A 227 5.36 14.67 -4.67
N GLY A 228 6.47 14.49 -5.42
CA GLY A 228 7.73 15.18 -5.20
C GLY A 228 8.78 14.43 -4.37
N GLY A 229 8.45 13.29 -3.76
CA GLY A 229 9.44 12.48 -3.02
C GLY A 229 10.42 11.77 -3.96
N SER A 230 11.72 11.83 -3.67
CA SER A 230 12.73 11.08 -4.42
C SER A 230 12.77 9.61 -4.01
N ALA A 231 13.45 8.75 -4.80
CA ALA A 231 13.69 7.37 -4.40
C ALA A 231 14.46 7.28 -3.08
N LYS A 232 15.44 8.17 -2.86
CA LYS A 232 16.24 8.23 -1.63
C LYS A 232 15.38 8.57 -0.42
N ASP A 233 14.48 9.54 -0.55
CA ASP A 233 13.55 9.89 0.53
C ASP A 233 12.59 8.73 0.83
N ALA A 234 12.10 8.06 -0.23
CA ALA A 234 11.15 6.96 -0.09
C ALA A 234 11.74 5.72 0.62
N VAL A 235 13.07 5.53 0.58
CA VAL A 235 13.74 4.39 1.22
C VAL A 235 14.58 4.78 2.44
N ILE A 236 14.56 6.04 2.86
CA ILE A 236 15.41 6.56 3.95
C ILE A 236 15.22 5.81 5.28
N ALA A 237 14.04 5.21 5.48
CA ALA A 237 13.68 4.43 6.66
C ALA A 237 13.83 2.90 6.45
N ALA A 238 14.39 2.47 5.33
CA ALA A 238 14.69 1.07 5.08
C ALA A 238 15.82 0.58 6.00
N ARG A 239 15.83 -0.72 6.28
CA ARG A 239 16.91 -1.39 7.02
C ARG A 239 17.28 -2.65 6.25
N ASP A 240 18.56 -2.77 5.89
CA ASP A 240 19.09 -3.94 5.17
C ASP A 240 18.28 -4.27 3.90
N GLY A 241 17.87 -3.24 3.14
CA GLY A 241 17.04 -3.40 1.95
C GLY A 241 15.56 -3.73 2.20
N GLN A 242 15.11 -3.72 3.46
CA GLN A 242 13.79 -4.17 3.91
C GLN A 242 13.04 -3.09 4.71
N GLY A 243 11.80 -3.39 5.10
CA GLY A 243 11.02 -2.58 6.03
C GLY A 243 10.30 -1.38 5.42
N VAL A 244 10.38 -1.18 4.11
CA VAL A 244 9.64 -0.16 3.37
C VAL A 244 8.90 -0.79 2.19
N VAL A 245 7.77 -0.21 1.83
CA VAL A 245 6.92 -0.57 0.68
C VAL A 245 6.63 0.72 -0.07
N VAL A 246 7.35 0.96 -1.17
CA VAL A 246 7.33 2.24 -1.89
C VAL A 246 6.20 2.22 -2.91
N ASN A 247 5.16 3.01 -2.67
CA ASN A 247 4.01 3.06 -3.55
C ASN A 247 4.24 3.98 -4.76
N SER A 248 4.01 3.45 -5.96
CA SER A 248 3.96 4.19 -7.21
C SER A 248 2.75 3.76 -8.04
N SER A 249 1.78 4.65 -8.26
CA SER A 249 0.66 4.39 -9.17
C SER A 249 0.95 4.98 -10.55
N ARG A 250 0.92 6.32 -10.65
CA ARG A 250 0.94 7.04 -11.93
C ARG A 250 2.21 6.80 -12.76
N GLY A 251 3.37 6.70 -12.11
CA GLY A 251 4.65 6.53 -12.79
C GLY A 251 4.82 5.17 -13.49
N VAL A 252 4.08 4.15 -13.03
CA VAL A 252 4.11 2.79 -13.58
C VAL A 252 2.90 2.53 -14.47
N LEU A 253 1.68 2.87 -14.02
CA LEU A 253 0.45 2.56 -14.75
C LEU A 253 0.29 3.39 -16.02
N TYR A 254 0.72 4.64 -16.00
CA TYR A 254 0.44 5.60 -17.05
C TYR A 254 1.74 6.29 -17.52
N PRO A 255 2.70 5.52 -18.05
CA PRO A 255 3.92 6.11 -18.58
C PRO A 255 3.61 6.94 -19.82
N GLN A 256 4.54 7.83 -20.15
CA GLN A 256 4.40 8.74 -21.29
C GLN A 256 4.06 7.95 -22.58
N ASN A 257 3.09 8.46 -23.34
CA ASN A 257 2.56 7.90 -24.59
C ASN A 257 1.80 6.57 -24.47
N ALA A 258 1.67 5.99 -23.27
CA ALA A 258 0.94 4.72 -23.12
C ALA A 258 -0.54 4.87 -23.46
N ASP A 259 -1.14 6.01 -23.11
CA ASP A 259 -2.53 6.39 -23.44
C ASP A 259 -2.80 6.44 -24.95
N GLN A 260 -1.76 6.65 -25.76
CA GLN A 260 -1.82 6.70 -27.22
C GLN A 260 -1.47 5.36 -27.89
N ALA A 261 -1.14 4.32 -27.11
CA ALA A 261 -0.83 3.01 -27.67
C ALA A 261 -2.03 2.47 -28.45
N THR A 262 -1.79 1.98 -29.67
CA THR A 262 -2.82 1.41 -30.55
C THR A 262 -2.78 -0.12 -30.57
N THR A 263 -1.67 -0.72 -30.13
CA THR A 263 -1.53 -2.17 -29.99
C THR A 263 -1.16 -2.55 -28.57
N LEU A 264 -1.55 -3.77 -28.16
CA LEU A 264 -1.14 -4.33 -26.87
C LEU A 264 0.38 -4.37 -26.72
N LYS A 265 1.11 -4.73 -27.78
CA LYS A 265 2.57 -4.83 -27.75
C LYS A 265 3.25 -3.49 -27.50
N ASP A 266 2.74 -2.41 -28.07
CA ASP A 266 3.26 -1.07 -27.84
C ASP A 266 3.04 -0.63 -26.39
N TRP A 267 1.82 -0.86 -25.88
CA TRP A 267 1.50 -0.60 -24.48
C TRP A 267 2.37 -1.43 -23.53
N GLU A 268 2.53 -2.73 -23.78
CA GLU A 268 3.36 -3.64 -22.98
C GLU A 268 4.81 -3.14 -22.92
N THR A 269 5.36 -2.70 -24.05
CA THR A 269 6.74 -2.17 -24.13
C THR A 269 6.90 -0.93 -23.25
N LEU A 270 5.95 0.01 -23.32
CA LEU A 270 5.98 1.24 -22.52
C LEU A 270 5.79 0.95 -21.03
N PHE A 271 4.85 0.07 -20.69
CA PHE A 271 4.59 -0.37 -19.32
C PHE A 271 5.80 -1.06 -18.71
N ASP A 272 6.37 -2.05 -19.40
CA ASP A 272 7.52 -2.81 -18.92
C ASP A 272 8.76 -1.93 -18.75
N ALA A 273 8.99 -0.98 -19.67
CA ALA A 273 10.08 -0.01 -19.54
C ALA A 273 9.89 0.91 -18.31
N ALA A 274 8.65 1.34 -18.03
CA ALA A 274 8.35 2.18 -16.88
C ALA A 274 8.47 1.43 -15.55
N LEU A 275 8.02 0.18 -15.52
CA LEU A 275 8.16 -0.72 -14.38
C LEU A 275 9.64 -0.97 -14.08
N ALA A 276 10.42 -1.35 -15.09
CA ALA A 276 11.86 -1.63 -14.93
C ALA A 276 12.64 -0.37 -14.49
N ARG A 277 12.32 0.80 -15.07
CA ARG A 277 12.93 2.08 -14.66
C ARG A 277 12.63 2.40 -13.20
N THR A 278 11.37 2.30 -12.79
CA THR A 278 10.94 2.58 -11.42
C THR A 278 11.58 1.62 -10.42
N HIS A 279 11.60 0.33 -10.75
CA HIS A 279 12.26 -0.69 -9.94
C HIS A 279 13.75 -0.39 -9.76
N LYS A 280 14.45 -0.13 -10.86
CA LYS A 280 15.88 0.21 -10.85
C LYS A 280 16.19 1.47 -10.05
N ASP A 281 15.35 2.49 -10.12
CA ASP A 281 15.52 3.74 -9.37
C ASP A 281 15.44 3.48 -7.85
N ILE A 282 14.42 2.73 -7.41
CA ILE A 282 14.24 2.37 -6.00
C ILE A 282 15.35 1.45 -5.50
N MET A 283 15.73 0.44 -6.28
CA MET A 283 16.79 -0.50 -5.88
C MET A 283 18.15 0.20 -5.74
N ARG A 284 18.49 1.12 -6.66
CA ARG A 284 19.71 1.94 -6.54
C ARG A 284 19.71 2.80 -5.29
N ALA A 285 18.56 3.37 -4.92
CA ALA A 285 18.44 4.16 -3.70
C ALA A 285 18.64 3.33 -2.42
N LEU A 286 18.35 2.01 -2.45
CA LEU A 286 18.63 1.10 -1.33
C LEU A 286 20.11 0.74 -1.20
N GLU A 287 20.90 0.84 -2.27
CA GLU A 287 22.33 0.52 -2.31
C GLU A 287 23.22 1.68 -1.80
N GLY A 288 22.74 2.93 -1.88
CA GLY A 288 23.41 4.16 -1.40
C GLY A 288 23.78 5.18 -2.48
#